data_AF-A0A0S8AX12-F1
#
_entry.id   AF-A0A0S8AX12-F1
#
_cell.length_a   1.000
_cell.length_b   1.000
_cell.length_c   1.000
_cell.angle_alpha   90.00
_cell.angle_beta   90.00
_cell.angle_gamma   90.00
#
_symmetry.space_group_name_H-M   'P 1'
#
loop_
_entity.id
_entity.type
_entity.pdbx_description
1 polymer ?
#
loop_
_entity_poly.entity_id
_entity_poly.type
_entity_poly.pdbx_seq_one_letter_code
_entity_poly.pdbx_strand_id
1 'polypeptide(L)'
;MITTAAKGGNAVVGLDATLKTVGEGRVQTLVISDGYRTAGYADETSNFLTAHKGDLSPYGGELTKVEDVVEAAVSRTMEQGGSVEIISDCPELEEAGRIGALLRY
;
A
#
# COMPACT_ATOMS: atom_id res chain seq x y z
N MET A 1 22.43 18.73 -4.87
CA MET A 1 22.15 18.19 -3.53
C MET A 1 21.17 17.05 -3.70
N ILE A 2 21.60 15.82 -3.43
CA ILE A 2 20.79 14.60 -3.56
C ILE A 2 20.74 13.98 -2.15
N THR A 3 19.90 14.53 -1.29
CA THR A 3 19.89 14.17 0.14
C THR A 3 18.50 13.78 0.58
N THR A 4 17.89 12.82 -0.12
CA THR A 4 16.69 12.12 0.39
C THR A 4 16.62 10.65 -0.05
N ALA A 5 17.62 10.12 -0.76
CA ALA A 5 17.67 8.70 -1.10
C ALA A 5 18.41 7.82 -0.07
N ALA A 6 19.01 8.41 0.97
CA ALA A 6 19.92 7.71 1.89
C ALA A 6 19.65 7.98 3.39
N LYS A 7 18.41 8.30 3.77
CA LYS A 7 17.98 8.12 5.17
C LYS A 7 17.21 6.82 5.20
N GLY A 8 17.73 5.81 5.90
CA GLY A 8 17.12 4.51 6.10
C GLY A 8 15.77 4.57 6.83
N GLY A 9 14.75 5.11 6.16
CA GLY A 9 13.36 4.88 6.48
C GLY A 9 12.94 3.62 5.73
N ASN A 10 12.31 2.69 6.43
CA ASN A 10 11.75 1.50 5.80
C ASN A 10 10.80 1.96 4.68
N ALA A 11 11.14 1.69 3.42
CA ALA A 11 10.24 1.88 2.30
C ALA A 11 9.94 0.50 1.74
N VAL A 12 8.67 0.22 1.51
CA VAL A 12 8.21 -1.00 0.86
C VAL A 12 7.74 -0.66 -0.53
N VAL A 13 8.08 -1.52 -1.47
CA VAL A 13 7.62 -1.42 -2.85
C VAL A 13 6.96 -2.73 -3.24
N GLY A 14 6.01 -2.65 -4.16
CA GLY A 14 5.19 -3.77 -4.58
C GLY A 14 3.86 -3.81 -3.83
N LEU A 15 2.87 -4.33 -4.53
CA LEU A 15 1.48 -4.35 -4.08
C LEU A 15 1.32 -5.08 -2.75
N ASP A 16 1.83 -6.31 -2.64
CA ASP A 16 1.65 -7.12 -1.43
C ASP A 16 2.30 -6.50 -0.18
N ALA A 17 3.53 -6.02 -0.32
CA ALA A 17 4.25 -5.39 0.78
C ALA A 17 3.60 -4.06 1.19
N THR A 18 3.15 -3.26 0.22
CA THR A 18 2.47 -1.99 0.48
C THR A 18 1.15 -2.21 1.19
N LEU A 19 0.30 -3.10 0.66
CA LEU A 19 -1.01 -3.39 1.23
C LEU A 19 -0.91 -3.93 2.67
N LYS A 20 0.03 -4.85 2.91
CA LYS A 20 0.34 -5.35 4.25
C LYS A 20 0.70 -4.21 5.21
N THR A 21 1.54 -3.30 4.77
CA THR A 21 2.04 -2.19 5.59
C THR A 21 0.96 -1.14 5.88
N VAL A 22 0.08 -0.87 4.91
CA VAL A 22 -1.10 -0.02 5.08
C VAL A 22 -2.04 -0.62 6.14
N GLY A 23 -2.21 -1.94 6.14
CA GLY A 23 -2.97 -2.63 7.17
C GLY A 23 -2.35 -2.51 8.57
N GLU A 24 -1.03 -2.58 8.68
CA GLU A 24 -0.29 -2.40 9.94
C GLU A 24 -0.30 -0.95 10.47
N GLY A 25 -0.72 0.03 9.67
CA GLY A 25 -0.79 1.44 10.07
C GLY A 25 0.54 2.14 10.29
N ARG A 26 1.59 1.59 9.69
CA ARG A 26 2.94 2.14 9.79
C ARG A 26 3.30 3.03 8.59
N VAL A 27 2.39 3.20 7.64
CA VAL A 27 2.59 4.01 6.43
C VAL A 27 2.58 5.50 6.78
N GLN A 28 3.66 6.17 6.43
CA GLN A 28 3.78 7.61 6.41
C GLN A 28 3.25 8.22 5.12
N THR A 29 3.69 7.67 3.99
CA THR A 29 3.33 8.16 2.65
C THR A 29 3.10 6.99 1.73
N LEU A 30 1.89 6.85 1.20
CA LEU A 30 1.55 5.87 0.17
C LEU A 30 1.86 6.49 -1.20
N VAL A 31 2.63 5.78 -2.02
CA VAL A 31 3.01 6.22 -3.37
C VAL A 31 2.38 5.28 -4.39
N ILE A 32 1.64 5.84 -5.35
CA ILE A 32 0.88 5.05 -6.31
C ILE A 32 1.17 5.58 -7.71
N SER A 33 1.34 4.69 -8.69
CA SER A 33 1.40 5.11 -10.08
C SER A 33 0.06 5.66 -10.54
N ASP A 34 0.09 6.76 -11.27
CA ASP A 34 -1.13 7.33 -11.85
C ASP A 34 -1.90 6.30 -12.69
N GLY A 35 -3.22 6.25 -12.49
CA GLY A 35 -4.10 5.27 -13.15
C GLY A 35 -3.94 3.81 -12.70
N TYR A 36 -3.14 3.52 -11.68
CA TYR A 36 -2.96 2.16 -11.18
C TYR A 36 -4.17 1.70 -10.37
N ARG A 37 -4.87 0.69 -10.88
CA ARG A 37 -5.99 0.02 -10.21
C ARG A 37 -5.83 -1.47 -10.31
N THR A 38 -6.10 -2.16 -9.22
CA THR A 38 -6.06 -3.61 -9.19
C THR A 38 -7.13 -4.14 -8.25
N ALA A 39 -7.74 -5.25 -8.66
CA ALA A 39 -8.62 -6.01 -7.79
C ALA A 39 -7.76 -6.71 -6.72
N GLY A 40 -8.35 -6.89 -5.54
CA GLY A 40 -7.71 -7.55 -4.42
C GLY A 40 -8.72 -7.97 -3.38
N TYR A 41 -8.25 -8.16 -2.16
CA TYR A 41 -9.04 -8.54 -1.00
C TYR A 41 -8.73 -7.58 0.13
N ALA A 42 -9.78 -7.13 0.81
CA ALA A 42 -9.72 -6.28 1.97
C ALA A 42 -10.42 -6.98 3.14
N ASP A 43 -9.77 -6.97 4.29
CA ASP A 43 -10.33 -7.45 5.54
C ASP A 43 -11.02 -6.28 6.25
N GLU A 44 -12.32 -6.37 6.48
CA GLU A 44 -13.06 -5.30 7.15
C GLU A 44 -12.84 -5.25 8.67
N THR A 45 -12.36 -6.34 9.28
CA THR A 45 -12.23 -6.50 10.74
C THR A 45 -10.89 -5.97 11.26
N SER A 46 -9.83 -6.21 10.51
CA SER A 46 -8.43 -6.02 10.87
C SER A 46 -7.73 -5.08 9.90
N ASN A 47 -8.48 -4.65 8.86
CA ASN A 47 -8.06 -3.78 7.79
C ASN A 47 -6.77 -4.21 7.06
N PHE A 48 -6.57 -5.51 7.01
CA PHE A 48 -5.54 -6.12 6.20
C PHE A 48 -5.94 -6.04 4.73
N LEU A 49 -4.99 -5.71 3.86
CA LEU A 49 -5.22 -5.66 2.42
C LEU A 49 -4.23 -6.62 1.74
N THR A 50 -4.68 -7.33 0.71
CA THR A 50 -3.81 -8.23 -0.07
C THR A 50 -4.30 -8.36 -1.52
N ALA A 51 -3.36 -8.57 -2.44
CA ALA A 51 -3.70 -8.86 -3.83
C ALA A 51 -3.92 -10.35 -4.07
N HIS A 52 -3.41 -11.20 -3.18
CA HIS A 52 -3.54 -12.64 -3.27
C HIS A 52 -4.80 -13.13 -2.55
N LYS A 53 -5.46 -14.10 -3.17
CA LYS A 53 -6.56 -14.83 -2.53
C LYS A 53 -5.97 -15.76 -1.46
N GLY A 54 -5.79 -15.25 -0.25
CA GLY A 54 -5.55 -16.08 0.93
C GLY A 54 -6.88 -16.67 1.41
N ASP A 55 -6.86 -17.90 1.94
CA ASP A 55 -8.06 -18.51 2.54
C ASP A 55 -8.56 -17.72 3.76
N LEU A 56 -7.65 -17.09 4.52
CA LEU A 56 -7.97 -16.35 5.75
C LEU A 56 -6.98 -15.20 5.98
N SER A 57 -7.50 -14.09 6.51
CA SER A 57 -6.66 -13.01 7.04
C SER A 57 -5.86 -13.51 8.25
N PRO A 58 -4.58 -13.12 8.40
CA PRO A 58 -3.76 -13.51 9.54
C PRO A 58 -4.33 -13.03 10.90
N TYR A 59 -5.28 -12.11 10.86
CA TYR A 59 -5.96 -11.56 12.02
C TYR A 59 -7.34 -12.19 12.31
N GLY A 60 -7.77 -13.17 11.50
CA GLY A 60 -9.02 -13.90 11.70
C GLY A 60 -10.28 -13.24 11.16
N GLY A 61 -10.16 -12.19 10.35
CA GLY A 61 -11.28 -11.59 9.63
C GLY A 61 -11.58 -12.25 8.27
N GLU A 62 -12.75 -11.92 7.71
CA GLU A 62 -13.15 -12.32 6.37
C GLU A 62 -12.54 -11.38 5.31
N LEU A 63 -11.93 -11.99 4.29
CA LEU A 63 -11.35 -11.29 3.17
C LEU A 63 -12.44 -11.02 2.11
N THR A 64 -12.93 -9.79 2.07
CA THR A 64 -13.91 -9.34 1.07
C THR A 64 -13.18 -8.96 -0.20
N LYS A 65 -13.60 -9.54 -1.33
CA LYS A 65 -13.04 -9.18 -2.64
C LYS A 65 -13.46 -7.76 -3.01
N VAL A 66 -12.48 -6.93 -3.33
CA VAL A 66 -12.66 -5.55 -3.78
C VAL A 66 -12.19 -5.40 -5.23
N GLU A 67 -12.94 -4.63 -6.02
CA GLU A 67 -12.56 -4.32 -7.41
C GLU A 67 -11.37 -3.36 -7.46
N ASP A 68 -11.23 -2.51 -6.44
CA ASP A 68 -10.14 -1.55 -6.29
C ASP A 68 -9.56 -1.61 -4.88
N VAL A 69 -8.50 -2.41 -4.71
CA VAL A 69 -7.78 -2.51 -3.43
C VAL A 69 -6.88 -1.29 -3.19
N VAL A 70 -6.54 -0.56 -4.25
CA VAL A 70 -5.71 0.65 -4.16
C VAL A 70 -6.51 1.76 -3.51
N GLU A 71 -7.77 1.94 -3.90
CA GLU A 71 -8.67 2.91 -3.27
C GLU A 71 -8.86 2.63 -1.77
N ALA A 72 -9.06 1.36 -1.40
CA ALA A 72 -9.14 0.96 0.01
C ALA A 72 -7.85 1.29 0.78
N ALA A 73 -6.68 1.09 0.15
CA ALA A 73 -5.39 1.46 0.73
C ALA A 73 -5.23 2.98 0.90
N VAL A 74 -5.71 3.77 -0.05
CA VAL A 74 -5.71 5.25 -0.01
C VAL A 74 -6.55 5.75 1.15
N SER A 75 -7.83 5.33 1.22
CA SER A 75 -8.72 5.70 2.32
C SER A 75 -8.09 5.35 3.66
N ARG A 76 -7.56 4.13 3.77
CA ARG A 76 -6.93 3.67 4.99
C ARG A 76 -5.66 4.43 5.38
N THR A 77 -4.85 4.83 4.41
CA THR A 77 -3.67 5.67 4.68
C THR A 77 -4.10 7.03 5.21
N MET A 78 -5.13 7.64 4.62
CA MET A 78 -5.68 8.91 5.07
C MET A 78 -6.27 8.81 6.49
N GLU A 79 -7.01 7.74 6.79
CA GLU A 79 -7.58 7.48 8.12
C GLU A 79 -6.51 7.37 9.22
N GLN A 80 -5.34 6.83 8.87
CA GLN A 80 -4.21 6.66 9.79
C GLN A 80 -3.31 7.90 9.88
N GLY A 81 -3.66 8.97 9.18
CA GLY A 81 -2.89 10.22 9.14
C GLY A 81 -1.58 10.09 8.36
N GLY A 82 -1.56 9.19 7.37
CA GLY A 82 -0.55 9.14 6.33
C GLY A 82 -0.92 10.04 5.14
N SER A 83 0.07 10.33 4.30
CA SER A 83 -0.10 11.08 3.06
C SER A 83 -0.22 10.13 1.87
N VAL A 84 -0.84 10.58 0.78
CA VAL A 84 -0.90 9.82 -0.47
C VAL A 84 -0.33 10.69 -1.58
N GLU A 85 0.60 10.12 -2.34
CA GLU A 85 1.26 10.76 -3.46
C GLU A 85 1.06 9.91 -4.72
N ILE A 86 0.63 10.57 -5.79
CA ILE A 86 0.38 9.93 -7.07
C ILE A 86 1.49 10.39 -8.01
N ILE A 87 2.28 9.45 -8.50
CA ILE A 87 3.40 9.73 -9.41
C ILE A 87 3.04 9.17 -10.78
N SER A 88 3.01 10.05 -11.78
CA SER A 88 2.93 9.69 -13.19
C SER A 88 4.36 9.59 -13.75
N ASP A 89 4.64 8.59 -14.59
CA ASP A 89 5.91 8.47 -15.32
C ASP A 89 7.14 8.24 -14.42
N CYS A 90 7.17 7.11 -13.71
CA CYS A 90 8.29 6.74 -12.85
C CYS A 90 8.73 5.29 -13.11
N PRO A 91 9.74 5.06 -13.96
CA PRO A 91 10.14 3.70 -14.36
C PRO A 91 10.58 2.84 -13.17
N GLU A 92 11.23 3.44 -12.16
CA GLU A 92 11.60 2.74 -10.92
C GLU A 92 10.38 2.21 -10.16
N LEU A 93 9.28 2.98 -10.14
CA LEU A 93 8.03 2.57 -9.51
C LEU A 93 7.33 1.50 -10.33
N GLU A 94 7.36 1.60 -11.66
CA GLU A 94 6.80 0.60 -12.56
C GLU A 94 7.51 -0.75 -12.42
N GLU A 95 8.85 -0.77 -12.42
CA GLU A 95 9.66 -1.97 -12.18
C GLU A 95 9.43 -2.56 -10.79
N ALA A 96 9.16 -1.71 -9.79
CA ALA A 96 8.91 -2.13 -8.42
C ALA A 96 7.47 -2.57 -8.12
N GLY A 97 6.57 -2.56 -9.11
CA GLY A 97 5.19 -3.06 -8.98
C GLY A 97 4.10 -1.99 -8.99
N ARG A 98 4.41 -0.78 -9.47
CA ARG A 98 3.51 0.38 -9.67
C ARG A 98 2.91 0.99 -8.39
N ILE A 99 3.31 0.51 -7.22
CA ILE A 99 2.86 0.99 -5.92
C ILE A 99 3.94 0.79 -4.86
N GLY A 100 4.02 1.69 -3.91
CA GLY A 100 4.94 1.65 -2.77
C GLY A 100 4.39 2.40 -1.57
N ALA A 101 5.04 2.24 -0.41
CA ALA A 101 4.76 3.02 0.77
C ALA A 101 6.04 3.31 1.55
N LEU A 102 6.17 4.54 2.04
CA LEU A 102 7.18 4.93 3.01
C LEU A 102 6.63 4.71 4.41
N LEU A 103 7.41 4.08 5.28
CA LEU A 103 7.09 3.89 6.69
C LEU A 103 7.67 5.01 7.56
N ARG A 104 7.02 5.29 8.70
CA ARG A 104 7.55 6.24 9.71
C ARG A 104 8.76 5.70 10.48
N TYR A 105 8.91 4.37 10.62
CA TYR A 105 9.96 3.69 11.42
C TYR A 105 10.11 2.23 11.03
#